data_AF-A0A480A8K4-F1
#
_entry.id   AF-A0A480A8K4-F1
#
_cell.length_a   1.000
_cell.length_b   1.000
_cell.length_c   1.000
_cell.angle_alpha   90.00
_cell.angle_beta   90.00
_cell.angle_gamma   90.00
#
_symmetry.space_group_name_H-M   'P 1'
#
loop_
_entity.id
_entity.type
_entity.pdbx_description
1 polymer ?
#
loop_
_entity_poly.entity_id
_entity_poly.type
_entity_poly.pdbx_seq_one_letter_code
_entity_poly.pdbx_strand_id
1 'polypeptide(L)'
;MNNTNPPSQQPPDNTWEYFELWTKINELIRTLPNFFQSQIVVKGINATDVYAVGSLFSSAIESSLVEGLNKMRNIWDPENKYLSFAFKRQSQTFPDVLLVDAINNDKIIFGIELKA
;
A
#
# COMPACT_ATOMS: atom_id res chain seq x y z
N MET A 1 32.49 17.71 -1.48
CA MET A 1 31.33 18.35 -2.13
C MET A 1 30.12 17.58 -1.67
N ASN A 2 29.27 18.17 -0.83
CA ASN A 2 28.03 17.52 -0.37
C ASN A 2 27.03 17.57 -1.51
N ASN A 3 26.57 16.40 -1.96
CA ASN A 3 25.58 16.28 -3.02
C ASN A 3 24.22 16.75 -2.46
N THR A 4 23.76 17.93 -2.86
CA THR A 4 22.54 18.60 -2.34
C THR A 4 21.27 18.21 -3.11
N ASN A 5 21.29 17.12 -3.87
CA ASN A 5 20.10 16.68 -4.58
C ASN A 5 19.05 16.18 -3.56
N PRO A 6 17.80 16.65 -3.65
CA PRO A 6 16.73 16.11 -2.82
C PRO A 6 16.63 14.60 -3.06
N PRO A 7 16.37 13.80 -2.01
CA PRO A 7 16.20 12.36 -2.16
C PRO A 7 15.10 12.10 -3.21
N SER A 8 15.44 11.33 -4.23
CA SER A 8 14.50 10.88 -5.26
C SER A 8 14.11 9.43 -4.98
N GLN A 9 12.87 9.07 -5.31
CA GLN A 9 12.47 7.66 -5.27
C GLN A 9 13.33 6.87 -6.23
N GLN A 10 13.95 5.80 -5.72
CA GLN A 10 14.72 4.85 -6.50
C GLN A 10 14.00 3.50 -6.45
N PRO A 11 13.88 2.79 -7.57
CA PRO A 11 13.42 1.41 -7.54
C PRO A 11 14.42 0.55 -6.75
N PRO A 12 13.98 -0.61 -6.23
CA PRO A 12 14.90 -1.60 -5.70
C PRO A 12 15.86 -2.11 -6.79
N ASP A 13 16.96 -2.72 -6.36
CA ASP A 13 17.91 -3.38 -7.25
C ASP A 13 17.20 -4.42 -8.13
N ASN A 14 17.51 -4.47 -9.43
CA ASN A 14 16.89 -5.41 -10.36
C ASN A 14 17.30 -6.87 -10.12
N THR A 15 18.36 -7.10 -9.33
CA THR A 15 18.80 -8.42 -8.88
C THR A 15 18.09 -8.89 -7.61
N TRP A 16 17.28 -8.03 -6.98
CA TRP A 16 16.54 -8.40 -5.78
C TRP A 16 15.51 -9.51 -6.07
N GLU A 17 15.46 -10.52 -5.21
CA GLU A 17 14.61 -11.72 -5.40
C GLU A 17 13.11 -11.42 -5.59
N TYR A 18 12.62 -10.28 -5.08
CA TYR A 18 11.23 -9.85 -5.21
C TYR A 18 11.03 -8.71 -6.23
N PHE A 19 12.02 -8.39 -7.08
CA PHE A 19 11.93 -7.27 -8.02
C PHE A 19 10.74 -7.38 -8.99
N GLU A 20 10.49 -8.57 -9.54
CA GLU A 20 9.33 -8.80 -10.42
C GLU A 20 8.00 -8.65 -9.69
N LEU A 21 7.92 -9.15 -8.45
CA LEU A 21 6.75 -9.02 -7.59
C LEU A 21 6.47 -7.54 -7.28
N TRP A 22 7.51 -6.79 -6.91
CA TRP A 22 7.43 -5.35 -6.67
C TRP A 22 6.97 -4.58 -7.92
N THR A 23 7.46 -4.94 -9.10
CA THR A 23 7.05 -4.32 -10.37
C THR A 23 5.56 -4.54 -10.64
N LYS A 24 5.09 -5.79 -10.55
CA LYS A 24 3.67 -6.14 -10.73
C LYS A 24 2.78 -5.42 -9.72
N ILE A 25 3.18 -5.37 -8.45
CA ILE A 25 2.41 -4.68 -7.40
C ILE A 25 2.36 -3.17 -7.68
N ASN A 26 3.45 -2.54 -8.12
CA ASN A 26 3.44 -1.12 -8.49
C ASN A 26 2.51 -0.80 -9.65
N GLU A 27 2.46 -1.65 -10.66
CA GLU A 27 1.51 -1.51 -11.77
C GLU A 27 0.08 -1.67 -11.27
N LEU A 28 -0.18 -2.70 -10.44
CA LEU A 28 -1.49 -2.98 -9.90
C LEU A 28 -2.01 -1.84 -9.02
N ILE A 29 -1.18 -1.27 -8.15
CA ILE A 29 -1.55 -0.15 -7.27
C ILE A 29 -2.07 1.05 -8.06
N ARG A 30 -1.52 1.31 -9.25
CA ARG A 30 -1.98 2.42 -10.12
C ARG A 30 -3.40 2.22 -10.67
N THR A 31 -3.91 0.99 -10.65
CA THR A 31 -5.27 0.65 -11.09
C THR A 31 -6.27 0.62 -9.94
N LEU A 32 -5.83 0.43 -8.69
CA LEU A 32 -6.69 0.30 -7.51
C LEU A 32 -7.63 1.49 -7.26
N PRO A 33 -7.25 2.75 -7.50
CA PRO A 33 -8.17 3.88 -7.35
C PRO A 33 -9.46 3.73 -8.17
N ASN A 34 -9.41 3.06 -9.33
CA ASN A 34 -10.60 2.84 -10.17
C ASN A 34 -11.64 1.92 -9.53
N PHE A 35 -11.24 1.14 -8.53
CA PHE A 35 -12.10 0.18 -7.83
C PHE A 35 -12.41 0.62 -6.39
N PHE A 36 -11.90 1.78 -5.96
CA PHE A 36 -12.13 2.29 -4.62
C PHE A 36 -13.61 2.63 -4.43
N GLN A 37 -14.23 2.02 -3.43
CA GLN A 37 -15.59 2.32 -3.00
C GLN A 37 -15.55 2.70 -1.53
N SER A 38 -15.84 3.96 -1.23
CA SER A 38 -15.99 4.41 0.15
C SER A 38 -17.43 4.26 0.60
N GLN A 39 -17.63 3.57 1.72
CA GLN A 39 -18.91 3.57 2.44
C GLN A 39 -19.04 4.75 3.42
N ILE A 40 -17.99 5.58 3.56
CA ILE A 40 -18.01 6.72 4.48
C ILE A 40 -18.90 7.82 3.90
N VAL A 41 -20.02 8.08 4.59
CA VAL A 41 -20.90 9.21 4.31
C VAL A 41 -20.80 10.19 5.48
N VAL A 42 -20.15 11.33 5.27
CA VAL A 42 -20.05 12.40 6.27
C VAL A 42 -21.21 13.38 6.07
N LYS A 43 -21.99 13.63 7.14
CA LYS A 43 -23.11 14.59 7.13
C LYS A 43 -22.99 15.54 8.32
N GLY A 44 -23.48 16.77 8.16
CA GLY A 44 -23.62 17.73 9.27
C GLY A 44 -22.32 18.39 9.73
N ILE A 45 -21.26 18.38 8.90
CA ILE A 45 -20.04 19.15 9.15
C ILE A 45 -20.07 20.47 8.38
N ASN A 46 -19.50 21.54 8.94
CA ASN A 46 -19.27 22.75 8.16
C ASN A 46 -18.20 22.45 7.09
N ALA A 47 -18.29 23.12 5.93
CA ALA A 47 -17.30 22.95 4.87
C ALA A 47 -15.87 23.29 5.32
N THR A 48 -15.72 24.18 6.31
CA THR A 48 -14.44 24.55 6.93
C THR A 48 -13.82 23.43 7.75
N ASP A 49 -14.65 22.48 8.21
CA ASP A 49 -14.25 21.42 9.15
C ASP A 49 -13.98 20.09 8.41
N VAL A 50 -13.95 20.11 7.07
CA VAL A 50 -13.68 18.93 6.23
C VAL A 50 -12.30 18.31 6.52
N TYR A 51 -11.33 19.11 6.97
CA TYR A 51 -10.02 18.57 7.35
C TYR A 51 -10.11 17.59 8.55
N ALA A 52 -11.10 17.77 9.43
CA ALA A 52 -11.28 16.94 10.63
C ALA A 52 -11.66 15.49 10.30
N VAL A 53 -12.10 15.22 9.08
CA VAL A 53 -12.42 13.86 8.60
C VAL A 53 -11.31 13.24 7.74
N GLY A 54 -10.22 13.96 7.48
CA GLY A 54 -9.13 13.50 6.61
C GLY A 54 -8.52 12.17 7.07
N SER A 55 -8.26 12.02 8.37
CA SER A 55 -7.70 10.78 8.95
C SER A 55 -8.62 9.57 8.80
N LEU A 56 -9.94 9.78 8.83
CA LEU A 56 -10.93 8.73 8.60
C LEU A 56 -10.86 8.25 7.15
N PHE A 57 -10.73 9.17 6.19
CA PHE A 57 -10.58 8.81 4.77
C PHE A 57 -9.23 8.15 4.49
N SER A 58 -8.11 8.66 5.00
CA SER A 58 -6.80 8.02 4.87
C SER A 58 -6.83 6.56 5.37
N SER A 59 -7.41 6.36 6.56
CA SER A 59 -7.62 5.05 7.16
C SER A 59 -8.44 4.09 6.27
N ALA A 60 -9.47 4.62 5.60
CA ALA A 60 -10.30 3.84 4.69
C ALA A 60 -9.57 3.51 3.37
N ILE A 61 -8.76 4.44 2.85
CA ILE A 61 -7.92 4.21 1.67
C ILE A 61 -6.91 3.10 1.97
N GLU A 62 -6.19 3.18 3.09
CA GLU A 62 -5.24 2.15 3.53
C GLU A 62 -5.91 0.76 3.65
N SER A 63 -7.09 0.72 4.26
CA SER A 63 -7.82 -0.53 4.47
C SER A 63 -8.30 -1.12 3.14
N SER A 64 -8.85 -0.28 2.26
CA SER A 64 -9.32 -0.70 0.93
C SER A 64 -8.18 -1.17 0.04
N LEU A 65 -7.01 -0.54 0.15
CA LEU A 65 -5.80 -0.97 -0.56
C LEU A 65 -5.38 -2.39 -0.14
N VAL A 66 -5.28 -2.63 1.16
CA VAL A 66 -4.90 -3.94 1.71
C VAL A 66 -5.90 -5.01 1.31
N GLU A 67 -7.20 -4.72 1.41
CA GLU A 67 -8.25 -5.64 0.99
C GLU A 67 -8.18 -5.93 -0.51
N GLY A 68 -8.05 -4.89 -1.34
CA GLY A 68 -7.96 -5.00 -2.80
C GLY A 68 -6.75 -5.83 -3.24
N LEU A 69 -5.56 -5.52 -2.71
CA LEU A 69 -4.34 -6.26 -3.02
C LEU A 69 -4.47 -7.73 -2.60
N ASN A 70 -4.93 -8.03 -1.39
CA ASN A 70 -5.10 -9.42 -0.96
C ASN A 70 -6.15 -10.17 -1.80
N LYS A 71 -7.26 -9.53 -2.22
CA LYS A 71 -8.26 -10.13 -3.13
C LYS A 71 -7.73 -10.37 -4.54
N MET A 72 -6.81 -9.55 -5.01
CA MET A 72 -6.18 -9.66 -6.34
C MET A 72 -4.94 -10.57 -6.35
N ARG A 73 -4.82 -11.50 -5.40
CA ARG A 73 -3.70 -12.47 -5.37
C ARG A 73 -3.50 -13.21 -6.69
N ASN A 74 -4.59 -13.62 -7.32
CA ASN A 74 -4.55 -14.27 -8.63
C ASN A 74 -3.93 -13.41 -9.74
N ILE A 75 -3.81 -12.09 -9.54
CA ILE A 75 -3.18 -11.16 -10.48
C ILE A 75 -1.69 -11.00 -10.17
N TRP A 76 -1.31 -10.73 -8.91
CA TRP A 76 0.08 -10.45 -8.56
C TRP A 76 0.91 -11.70 -8.21
N ASP A 77 0.28 -12.81 -7.82
CA ASP A 77 0.88 -14.13 -7.57
C ASP A 77 0.10 -15.27 -8.27
N PRO A 78 0.02 -15.27 -9.61
CA PRO A 78 -0.77 -16.26 -10.36
C PRO A 78 -0.25 -17.70 -10.24
N GLU A 79 1.05 -17.86 -9.98
CA GLU A 79 1.73 -19.15 -9.90
C GLU A 79 1.82 -19.68 -8.45
N ASN A 80 1.23 -18.98 -7.48
CA ASN A 80 1.28 -19.34 -6.06
C ASN A 80 2.73 -19.47 -5.52
N LYS A 81 3.65 -18.62 -6.00
CA LYS A 81 5.04 -18.58 -5.54
C LYS A 81 5.15 -17.96 -4.13
N TYR A 82 4.20 -17.11 -3.77
CA TYR A 82 4.21 -16.31 -2.54
C TYR A 82 2.96 -16.57 -1.68
N LEU A 83 2.55 -17.84 -1.57
CA LEU A 83 1.33 -18.26 -0.86
C LEU A 83 1.21 -17.70 0.56
N SER A 84 2.33 -17.64 1.30
CA SER A 84 2.33 -17.13 2.67
C SER A 84 2.38 -15.61 2.76
N PHE A 85 2.60 -14.90 1.66
CA PHE A 85 2.77 -13.45 1.69
C PHE A 85 1.42 -12.77 1.81
N ALA A 86 1.25 -11.78 2.67
CA ALA A 86 0.00 -11.04 2.81
C ALA A 86 0.27 -9.55 3.02
N PHE A 87 -0.64 -8.71 2.52
CA PHE A 87 -0.61 -7.29 2.83
C PHE A 87 -1.23 -7.04 4.20
N LYS A 88 -0.54 -6.26 5.03
CA LYS A 88 -0.99 -5.83 6.36
C LYS A 88 -0.91 -4.32 6.47
N ARG A 89 -1.97 -3.72 7.00
CA ARG A 89 -2.00 -2.28 7.31
C ARG A 89 -1.20 -2.00 8.59
N GLN A 90 -0.48 -0.88 8.62
CA GLN A 90 0.14 -0.33 9.83
C GLN A 90 -0.53 1.00 10.19
N SER A 91 -1.25 1.03 11.30
CA SER A 91 -1.84 2.27 11.79
C SER A 91 -0.76 3.13 12.46
N GLN A 92 -0.74 4.44 12.16
CA GLN A 92 0.10 5.44 12.81
C GLN A 92 1.61 5.13 12.75
N THR A 93 2.06 4.41 11.73
CA THR A 93 3.46 3.98 11.59
C THR A 93 3.85 4.04 10.12
N PHE A 94 5.06 4.51 9.84
CA PHE A 94 5.65 4.40 8.50
C PHE A 94 6.30 3.03 8.32
N PRO A 95 6.08 2.34 7.19
CA PRO A 95 5.17 2.66 6.08
C PRO A 95 3.70 2.31 6.39
N ASP A 96 2.74 2.89 5.68
CA ASP A 96 1.31 2.65 5.92
C ASP A 96 0.88 1.19 5.72
N VAL A 97 1.52 0.47 4.79
CA VAL A 97 1.21 -0.92 4.45
C VAL A 97 2.49 -1.73 4.26
N LEU A 98 2.48 -2.98 4.73
CA LEU A 98 3.56 -3.94 4.52
C LEU A 98 3.08 -5.13 3.70
N LEU A 99 3.93 -5.60 2.80
CA LEU A 99 3.90 -7.00 2.36
C LEU A 99 4.79 -7.81 3.29
N VAL A 100 4.22 -8.82 3.95
CA VAL A 100 4.94 -9.69 4.89
C VAL A 100 4.76 -11.15 4.53
N ASP A 101 5.73 -11.98 4.90
CA ASP A 101 5.56 -13.43 4.95
C ASP A 101 4.87 -13.81 6.27
N ALA A 102 3.57 -14.12 6.20
CA ALA A 102 2.71 -14.30 7.37
C ALA A 102 3.02 -15.57 8.18
N ILE A 103 3.74 -16.55 7.61
CA ILE A 103 4.14 -17.76 8.32
C ILE A 103 5.56 -17.67 8.88
N ASN A 104 6.37 -16.75 8.37
CA ASN A 104 7.76 -16.55 8.78
C ASN A 104 7.89 -15.35 9.71
N ASN A 105 7.18 -15.39 10.85
CA ASN A 105 7.21 -14.36 11.88
C ASN A 105 7.02 -12.93 11.33
N ASP A 106 6.09 -12.77 10.38
CA ASP A 106 5.84 -11.51 9.69
C ASP A 106 7.11 -10.87 9.09
N LYS A 107 8.01 -11.69 8.52
CA LYS A 107 9.19 -11.19 7.81
C LYS A 107 8.73 -10.16 6.77
N ILE A 108 9.22 -8.93 6.93
CA ILE A 108 8.89 -7.82 6.05
C ILE A 108 9.59 -8.04 4.71
N ILE A 109 8.81 -7.98 3.62
CA ILE A 109 9.31 -8.07 2.25
C ILE A 109 9.56 -6.65 1.73
N PHE A 110 8.53 -5.81 1.73
CA PHE A 110 8.65 -4.37 1.49
C PHE A 110 7.43 -3.61 2.00
N GLY A 111 7.56 -2.28 2.06
CA GLY A 111 6.50 -1.36 2.46
C GLY A 111 5.93 -0.54 1.31
N ILE A 112 4.68 -0.13 1.46
CA ILE A 112 3.97 0.81 0.60
C ILE A 112 3.59 2.00 1.48
N GLU A 113 4.07 3.17 1.08
CA GLU A 113 3.68 4.46 1.66
C GLU A 113 2.67 5.12 0.73
N LEU A 114 1.53 5.54 1.28
CA LEU A 114 0.50 6.23 0.54
C LEU A 114 0.69 7.74 0.67
N LYS A 115 0.66 8.42 -0.48
CA LYS A 115 0.58 9.88 -0.53
C LYS A 115 -0.82 10.24 -1.00
N ALA A 116 -1.67 10.59 -0.05
CA ALA A 116 -2.99 11.16 -0.28
C ALA A 116 -2.89 12.66 -0.56
#